data_AF-A0A3M1C6F8-F1
#
_entry.id   AF-A0A3M1C6F8-F1
#
_cell.length_a   1.000
_cell.length_b   1.000
_cell.length_c   1.000
_cell.angle_alpha   90.00
_cell.angle_beta   90.00
_cell.angle_gamma   90.00
#
_symmetry.space_group_name_H-M   'P 1'
#
loop_
_entity.id
_entity.type
_entity.pdbx_description
1 polymer ?
#
loop_
_entity_poly.entity_id
_entity_poly.type
_entity_poly.pdbx_seq_one_letter_code
_entity_poly.pdbx_strand_id
1 'polypeptide(L)'
;MENRNFEIHSEWLQCRADTQQLFEFLSNIQNLESILPKDKVNSIQSTNNTLSFQIENIITLTLFIHQLKPFSSDNHQANIEYLSKPFGNYHLRLNVHFNNNQSQIVLSGYLNPFVLSIAKKKLIHLINRINQELSVFKP
;
A
#
# COMPACT_ATOMS: atom_id res chain seq x y z
N MET A 1 12.28 -7.70 23.55
CA MET A 1 11.20 -6.72 23.30
C MET A 1 10.20 -7.36 22.36
N GLU A 2 8.94 -7.48 22.76
CA GLU A 2 7.90 -8.08 21.93
C GLU A 2 7.40 -7.10 20.87
N ASN A 3 7.20 -7.60 19.64
CA ASN A 3 6.56 -6.83 18.58
C ASN A 3 5.07 -6.66 18.87
N ARG A 4 4.48 -5.54 18.42
CA ARG A 4 3.04 -5.31 18.51
C ARG A 4 2.42 -5.28 17.12
N ASN A 5 1.22 -5.87 17.06
CA ASN A 5 0.31 -5.68 15.95
C ASN A 5 -0.08 -4.21 15.83
N PHE A 6 -0.16 -3.74 14.59
CA PHE A 6 -0.76 -2.47 14.27
C PHE A 6 -1.57 -2.58 12.98
N GLU A 7 -2.55 -1.70 12.86
CA GLU A 7 -3.35 -1.52 11.66
C GLU A 7 -3.65 -0.02 11.49
N ILE A 8 -3.54 0.47 10.27
CA ILE A 8 -3.74 1.87 9.91
C ILE A 8 -4.54 1.89 8.62
N HIS A 9 -5.60 2.68 8.60
CA HIS A 9 -6.47 2.84 7.44
C HIS A 9 -6.34 4.26 6.91
N SER A 10 -6.33 4.40 5.58
CA SER A 10 -6.70 5.66 4.96
C SER A 10 -8.22 5.84 5.02
N GLU A 11 -8.68 7.06 4.79
CA GLU A 11 -10.08 7.30 4.44
C GLU A 11 -10.45 6.61 3.13
N TRP A 12 -11.75 6.36 2.93
CA TRP A 12 -12.29 6.00 1.61
C TRP A 12 -12.31 7.24 0.72
N LEU A 13 -11.81 7.12 -0.51
CA LEU A 13 -11.79 8.21 -1.49
C LEU A 13 -12.50 7.80 -2.78
N GLN A 14 -13.31 8.71 -3.33
CA GLN A 14 -13.92 8.51 -4.63
C GLN A 14 -12.86 8.58 -5.73
N CYS A 15 -12.79 7.53 -6.55
CA CYS A 15 -11.88 7.45 -7.68
C CYS A 15 -12.52 7.96 -8.96
N ARG A 16 -11.68 8.49 -9.85
CA ARG A 16 -12.08 8.92 -11.20
C ARG A 16 -12.17 7.76 -12.19
N ALA A 17 -11.24 6.80 -12.09
CA ALA A 17 -11.26 5.57 -12.84
C ALA A 17 -12.19 4.55 -12.17
N ASP A 18 -12.69 3.59 -12.94
CA ASP A 18 -13.51 2.52 -12.39
C ASP A 18 -12.67 1.50 -11.60
N THR A 19 -13.33 0.70 -10.74
CA THR A 19 -12.67 -0.32 -9.93
C THR A 19 -11.83 -1.30 -10.76
N GLN A 20 -12.30 -1.68 -11.95
CA GLN A 20 -11.61 -2.67 -12.79
C GLN A 20 -10.29 -2.10 -13.33
N GLN A 21 -10.30 -0.87 -13.84
CA GLN A 21 -9.12 -0.16 -14.34
C GLN A 21 -8.06 0.02 -13.25
N LEU A 22 -8.49 0.42 -12.05
CA LEU A 22 -7.58 0.60 -10.91
C LEU A 22 -6.97 -0.74 -10.46
N PHE A 23 -7.78 -1.80 -10.46
CA PHE A 23 -7.32 -3.14 -10.13
C PHE A 23 -6.31 -3.66 -11.15
N GLU A 24 -6.60 -3.53 -12.45
CA GLU A 24 -5.70 -3.94 -13.53
C GLU A 24 -4.38 -3.16 -13.48
N PHE A 25 -4.46 -1.85 -13.23
CA PHE A 25 -3.29 -1.01 -13.04
C PHE A 25 -2.42 -1.48 -11.87
N LEU A 26 -2.99 -1.68 -10.69
CA LEU A 26 -2.23 -2.08 -9.49
C LEU A 26 -1.83 -3.56 -9.45
N SER A 27 -2.43 -4.40 -10.31
CA SER A 27 -2.01 -5.79 -10.48
C SER A 27 -0.60 -5.92 -11.07
N ASN A 28 -0.06 -4.85 -11.67
CA ASN A 28 1.36 -4.72 -11.95
C ASN A 28 2.05 -3.95 -10.81
N ILE A 29 2.94 -4.62 -10.07
CA ILE A 29 3.65 -3.99 -8.94
C ILE A 29 4.51 -2.80 -9.35
N GLN A 30 4.97 -2.72 -10.60
CA GLN A 30 5.75 -1.60 -11.09
C GLN A 30 4.91 -0.32 -11.17
N ASN A 31 3.61 -0.45 -11.39
CA ASN A 31 2.70 0.69 -11.43
C ASN A 31 2.52 1.32 -10.04
N LEU A 32 2.72 0.56 -8.96
CA LEU A 32 2.70 1.09 -7.60
C LEU A 32 3.77 2.17 -7.39
N GLU A 33 4.93 2.08 -8.07
CA GLU A 33 5.98 3.10 -8.02
C GLU A 33 5.47 4.48 -8.46
N SER A 34 4.61 4.52 -9.48
CA SER A 34 4.11 5.77 -10.04
C SER A 34 3.16 6.53 -9.10
N ILE A 35 2.55 5.83 -8.14
CA ILE A 35 1.65 6.41 -7.14
C ILE A 35 2.30 6.49 -5.74
N LEU A 36 3.58 6.15 -5.61
CA LEU A 36 4.32 6.40 -4.38
C LEU A 36 4.56 7.91 -4.23
N PRO A 37 4.34 8.48 -3.03
CA PRO A 37 4.67 9.88 -2.76
C PRO A 37 6.20 10.09 -2.79
N LYS A 38 6.72 10.61 -3.90
CA LYS A 38 8.16 10.82 -4.13
C LYS A 38 8.82 11.76 -3.12
N ASP A 39 8.05 12.58 -2.42
CA ASP A 39 8.50 13.45 -1.33
C ASP A 39 8.57 12.75 0.03
N LYS A 40 8.05 11.51 0.15
CA LYS A 40 7.99 10.71 1.38
C LYS A 40 8.80 9.42 1.31
N VAL A 41 9.10 8.96 0.10
CA VAL A 41 9.92 7.77 -0.12
C VAL A 41 11.19 8.12 -0.87
N ASN A 42 12.25 7.38 -0.58
CA ASN A 42 13.52 7.45 -1.30
C ASN A 42 14.03 6.03 -1.60
N SER A 43 15.17 5.94 -2.29
CA SER A 43 15.82 4.67 -2.62
C SER A 43 14.88 3.67 -3.31
N ILE A 44 14.04 4.16 -4.23
CA ILE A 44 13.07 3.34 -4.95
C ILE A 44 13.82 2.42 -5.91
N GLN A 45 13.52 1.13 -5.82
CA GLN A 45 14.08 0.08 -6.67
C GLN A 45 12.97 -0.88 -7.05
N SER A 46 12.69 -0.99 -8.34
CA SER A 46 11.68 -1.90 -8.86
C SER A 46 12.35 -3.05 -9.61
N THR A 47 11.85 -4.26 -9.41
CA THR A 47 12.18 -5.45 -10.21
C THR A 47 10.90 -5.95 -10.88
N ASN A 48 10.96 -7.06 -11.61
CA ASN A 48 9.77 -7.63 -12.24
C ASN A 48 8.67 -7.99 -11.22
N ASN A 49 9.04 -8.37 -9.99
CA ASN A 49 8.10 -8.93 -9.02
C ASN A 49 8.10 -8.21 -7.66
N THR A 50 8.96 -7.20 -7.48
CA THR A 50 9.10 -6.52 -6.20
C THR A 50 9.28 -5.02 -6.37
N LEU A 51 8.73 -4.24 -5.43
CA LEU A 51 9.00 -2.82 -5.31
C LEU A 51 9.62 -2.55 -3.94
N SER A 52 10.82 -1.99 -3.93
CA SER A 52 11.55 -1.62 -2.72
C SER A 52 11.64 -0.11 -2.60
N PHE A 53 11.41 0.43 -1.41
CA PHE A 53 11.55 1.85 -1.12
C PHE A 53 11.78 2.07 0.38
N GLN A 54 12.37 3.20 0.72
CA GLN A 54 12.62 3.59 2.10
C GLN A 54 11.74 4.78 2.50
N ILE A 55 11.11 4.68 3.67
CA ILE A 55 10.16 5.67 4.18
C ILE A 55 10.91 6.64 5.08
N GLU A 56 11.15 7.86 4.58
CA GLU A 56 11.82 8.97 5.28
C GLU A 56 13.00 8.53 6.19
N ASN A 57 13.86 7.65 5.69
CA ASN A 57 15.03 7.07 6.35
C ASN A 57 14.80 6.19 7.59
N ILE A 58 13.57 5.75 7.86
CA ILE A 58 13.26 4.94 9.06
C ILE A 58 13.17 3.45 8.73
N ILE A 59 12.39 3.11 7.70
CA ILE A 59 12.05 1.73 7.38
C ILE A 59 12.22 1.53 5.87
N THR A 60 12.94 0.47 5.50
CA THR A 60 12.96 -0.02 4.12
C THR A 60 11.89 -1.10 3.97
N LEU A 61 11.01 -0.93 2.98
CA LEU A 61 10.00 -1.90 2.60
C LEU A 61 10.33 -2.48 1.24
N THR A 62 10.25 -3.79 1.12
CA THR A 62 10.29 -4.49 -0.16
C THR A 62 8.99 -5.26 -0.31
N LEU A 63 8.06 -4.74 -1.11
CA LEU A 63 6.75 -5.32 -1.34
C LEU A 63 6.79 -6.32 -2.50
N PHE A 64 5.93 -7.32 -2.44
CA PHE A 64 5.56 -8.22 -3.54
C PHE A 64 4.05 -8.46 -3.49
N ILE A 65 3.44 -8.76 -4.63
CA ILE A 65 2.01 -9.13 -4.69
C ILE A 65 1.86 -10.49 -4.02
N HIS A 66 1.00 -10.56 -3.02
CA HIS A 66 0.67 -11.81 -2.33
C HIS A 66 -0.66 -12.38 -2.82
N GLN A 67 -1.67 -11.53 -2.98
CA GLN A 67 -2.99 -11.96 -3.40
C GLN A 67 -3.67 -10.91 -4.27
N LEU A 68 -4.32 -11.39 -5.34
CA LEU A 68 -5.20 -10.61 -6.20
C LEU A 68 -6.61 -11.18 -6.07
N LYS A 69 -7.56 -10.34 -5.66
CA LYS A 69 -9.00 -10.65 -5.65
C LYS A 69 -9.65 -9.74 -6.70
N PRO A 70 -9.89 -10.25 -7.92
CA PRO A 70 -10.37 -9.44 -9.03
C PRO A 70 -11.77 -8.90 -8.79
N PHE A 71 -12.15 -7.94 -9.63
CA PHE A 71 -13.47 -7.33 -9.63
C PHE A 71 -14.58 -8.38 -9.69
N SER A 72 -15.53 -8.30 -8.76
CA SER A 72 -16.79 -9.05 -8.81
C SER A 72 -17.93 -8.09 -9.13
N SER A 73 -18.69 -8.38 -10.18
CA SER A 73 -19.86 -7.61 -10.60
C SER A 73 -20.98 -7.61 -9.56
N ASP A 74 -21.06 -8.67 -8.75
CA ASP A 74 -22.16 -8.85 -7.80
C ASP A 74 -22.04 -7.90 -6.60
N ASN A 75 -20.80 -7.59 -6.18
CA ASN A 75 -20.52 -6.75 -5.02
C ASN A 75 -19.73 -5.47 -5.35
N HIS A 76 -19.33 -5.28 -6.62
CA HIS A 76 -18.53 -4.15 -7.12
C HIS A 76 -17.21 -3.94 -6.35
N GLN A 77 -16.60 -5.03 -5.88
CA GLN A 77 -15.38 -5.01 -5.07
C GLN A 77 -14.21 -5.70 -5.75
N ALA A 78 -13.02 -5.19 -5.46
CA ALA A 78 -11.75 -5.83 -5.76
C ALA A 78 -10.77 -5.58 -4.61
N ASN A 79 -9.76 -6.44 -4.46
CA ASN A 79 -8.73 -6.26 -3.43
C ASN A 79 -7.37 -6.75 -3.93
N ILE A 80 -6.31 -6.01 -3.59
CA ILE A 80 -4.92 -6.40 -3.81
C ILE A 80 -4.19 -6.40 -2.48
N GLU A 81 -3.60 -7.54 -2.12
CA GLU A 81 -2.73 -7.67 -0.96
C GLU A 81 -1.25 -7.72 -1.42
N TYR A 82 -0.46 -6.79 -0.90
CA TYR A 82 1.00 -6.81 -0.97
C TYR A 82 1.57 -7.19 0.39
N LEU A 83 2.61 -8.02 0.39
CA LEU A 83 3.36 -8.36 1.59
C LEU A 83 4.78 -7.81 1.50
N SER A 84 5.32 -7.38 2.62
CA SER A 84 6.73 -7.04 2.72
C SER A 84 7.55 -8.33 2.86
N LYS A 85 8.71 -8.37 2.20
CA LYS A 85 9.75 -9.34 2.58
C LYS A 85 10.08 -9.14 4.06
N PRO A 86 10.30 -10.23 4.82
CA PRO A 86 10.78 -10.11 6.19
C PRO A 86 12.11 -9.35 6.19
N PHE A 87 12.21 -8.32 7.02
CA PHE A 87 13.47 -7.62 7.26
C PHE A 87 13.66 -7.50 8.78
N GLY A 88 14.61 -8.26 9.30
CA GLY A 88 14.73 -8.45 10.75
C GLY A 88 13.44 -9.02 11.35
N ASN A 89 12.88 -8.32 12.35
CA ASN A 89 11.72 -8.77 13.12
C ASN A 89 10.41 -8.07 12.73
N TYR A 90 10.27 -7.52 11.52
CA TYR A 90 9.01 -6.92 11.09
C TYR A 90 8.48 -7.49 9.78
N HIS A 91 7.16 -7.55 9.68
CA HIS A 91 6.42 -7.97 8.51
C HIS A 91 5.21 -7.06 8.36
N LEU A 92 5.05 -6.47 7.17
CA LEU A 92 3.96 -5.56 6.83
C LEU A 92 3.11 -6.13 5.71
N ARG A 93 1.85 -5.75 5.73
CA ARG A 93 0.83 -6.05 4.73
C ARG A 93 0.18 -4.75 4.30
N LEU A 94 0.14 -4.49 3.00
CA LEU A 94 -0.57 -3.37 2.41
C LEU A 94 -1.72 -3.94 1.59
N ASN A 95 -2.95 -3.62 1.98
CA ASN A 95 -4.16 -3.97 1.24
C ASN A 95 -4.69 -2.74 0.53
N VAL A 96 -5.09 -2.92 -0.72
CA VAL A 96 -5.83 -1.93 -1.49
C VAL A 96 -7.23 -2.46 -1.71
N HIS A 97 -8.20 -1.83 -1.07
CA HIS A 97 -9.60 -2.18 -1.20
C HIS A 97 -10.27 -1.25 -2.20
N PHE A 98 -11.04 -1.84 -3.10
CA PHE A 98 -11.91 -1.13 -4.01
C PHE A 98 -13.36 -1.50 -3.76
N ASN A 99 -14.25 -0.51 -3.75
CA ASN A 99 -15.67 -0.71 -3.58
C ASN A 99 -16.43 0.44 -4.26
N ASN A 100 -17.28 0.15 -5.25
CA ASN A 100 -18.11 1.18 -5.91
C ASN A 100 -17.31 2.40 -6.41
N ASN A 101 -16.19 2.17 -7.11
CA ASN A 101 -15.27 3.22 -7.57
C ASN A 101 -14.68 4.06 -6.42
N GLN A 102 -14.64 3.54 -5.20
CA GLN A 102 -13.90 4.12 -4.09
C GLN A 102 -12.70 3.25 -3.76
N SER A 103 -11.64 3.87 -3.24
CA SER A 103 -10.45 3.17 -2.78
C SER A 103 -10.12 3.45 -1.32
N GLN A 104 -9.57 2.44 -0.64
CA GLN A 104 -8.97 2.55 0.69
C GLN A 104 -7.68 1.74 0.74
N ILE A 105 -6.66 2.30 1.39
CA ILE A 105 -5.40 1.63 1.67
C ILE A 105 -5.35 1.26 3.15
N VAL A 106 -5.06 0.00 3.45
CA VAL A 106 -4.89 -0.52 4.81
C VAL A 106 -3.49 -1.08 4.96
N LEU A 107 -2.72 -0.53 5.90
CA LEU A 107 -1.40 -1.03 6.26
C LEU A 107 -1.46 -1.69 7.64
N SER A 108 -1.13 -2.96 7.71
CA SER A 108 -1.05 -3.72 8.96
C SER A 108 0.25 -4.48 9.08
N GLY A 109 0.55 -4.97 10.28
CA GLY A 109 1.72 -5.80 10.50
C GLY A 109 2.23 -5.77 11.93
N TYR A 110 3.48 -6.19 12.09
CA TYR A 110 4.15 -6.31 13.38
C TYR A 110 5.38 -5.41 13.37
N LEU A 111 5.46 -4.45 14.29
CA LEU A 111 6.62 -3.60 14.49
C LEU A 111 7.02 -3.56 15.96
N ASN A 112 8.30 -3.30 16.21
CA ASN A 112 8.74 -2.92 17.55
C ASN A 112 8.00 -1.63 17.99
N PRO A 113 7.49 -1.55 19.23
CA PRO A 113 6.69 -0.40 19.69
C PRO A 113 7.40 0.96 19.57
N PHE A 114 8.72 1.00 19.76
CA PHE A 114 9.52 2.21 19.61
C PHE A 114 9.64 2.62 18.13
N VAL A 115 9.86 1.67 17.23
CA VAL A 115 9.86 1.95 15.79
C VAL A 115 8.46 2.40 15.34
N LEU A 116 7.41 1.75 15.82
CA LEU A 116 6.03 2.12 15.52
C LEU A 116 5.70 3.54 15.98
N SER A 117 6.09 3.95 17.18
CA SER A 117 5.77 5.30 17.68
C SER A 117 6.39 6.41 16.82
N ILE A 118 7.58 6.19 16.26
CA ILE A 118 8.28 7.14 15.38
C ILE A 118 7.73 7.06 13.94
N ALA A 119 7.47 5.85 13.45
CA ALA A 119 7.04 5.63 12.06
C ALA A 119 5.54 5.90 11.84
N LYS A 120 4.67 5.75 12.85
CA LYS A 120 3.20 5.75 12.70
C LYS A 120 2.68 6.95 11.90
N LYS A 121 3.12 8.17 12.21
CA LYS A 121 2.69 9.38 11.48
C LYS A 121 3.09 9.32 10.00
N LYS A 122 4.30 8.84 9.72
CA LYS A 122 4.83 8.73 8.35
C LYS A 122 4.13 7.61 7.58
N LEU A 123 3.80 6.50 8.24
CA LEU A 123 3.01 5.41 7.66
C LEU A 123 1.58 5.87 7.32
N ILE A 124 0.92 6.61 8.23
CA ILE A 124 -0.39 7.23 7.95
C ILE A 124 -0.29 8.16 6.74
N HIS A 125 0.72 9.03 6.70
CA HIS A 125 0.91 9.94 5.59
C HIS A 125 1.16 9.20 4.28
N LEU A 126 1.98 8.14 4.29
CA LEU A 126 2.26 7.31 3.13
C LEU A 126 0.98 6.72 2.53
N ILE A 127 0.17 6.01 3.33
CA ILE A 127 -1.05 5.37 2.83
C ILE A 127 -2.08 6.38 2.35
N ASN A 128 -2.18 7.53 3.03
CA ASN A 128 -3.09 8.61 2.62
C ASN A 128 -2.67 9.20 1.28
N ARG A 129 -1.37 9.42 1.07
CA ARG A 129 -0.86 9.93 -0.22
C ARG A 129 -1.04 8.92 -1.33
N ILE A 130 -0.74 7.64 -1.11
CA ILE A 130 -0.99 6.58 -2.10
C ILE A 130 -2.47 6.57 -2.49
N ASN A 131 -3.38 6.64 -1.52
CA ASN A 131 -4.82 6.65 -1.81
C ASN A 131 -5.25 7.92 -2.57
N GLN A 132 -4.66 9.07 -2.25
CA GLN A 132 -4.90 10.32 -2.97
C GLN A 132 -4.47 10.23 -4.43
N GLU A 133 -3.24 9.77 -4.72
CA GLU A 133 -2.76 9.59 -6.09
C GLU A 133 -3.63 8.59 -6.86
N LEU A 134 -4.04 7.50 -6.21
CA LEU A 134 -4.93 6.51 -6.80
C LEU A 134 -6.32 7.08 -7.13
N SER A 135 -6.90 7.90 -6.24
CA SER A 135 -8.23 8.49 -6.45
C SER A 135 -8.30 9.45 -7.65
N VAL A 136 -7.18 10.12 -7.97
CA VAL A 136 -7.10 11.05 -9.11
C VAL A 136 -6.55 10.41 -10.37
N PHE A 137 -6.11 9.14 -10.29
CA PHE A 137 -5.57 8.36 -11.41
C PHE A 137 -6.55 8.36 -12.59
N LYS A 138 -5.97 8.44 -13.79
CA LYS A 138 -6.67 8.32 -15.06
C LYS A 138 -5.86 7.34 -15.92
N PRO A 139 -6.51 6.29 -16.47
CA PRO A 139 -5.86 5.34 -17.37
C PRO A 139 -5.42 6.00 -18.69
#